data_AF-A0A2A2Y2L2-F1
#
_entry.id   AF-A0A2A2Y2L2-F1
#
_cell.length_a   1.000
_cell.length_b   1.000
_cell.length_c   1.000
_cell.angle_alpha   90.00
_cell.angle_beta   90.00
_cell.angle_gamma   90.00
#
_symmetry.space_group_name_H-M   'P 1'
#
loop_
_entity.id
_entity.type
_entity.pdbx_description
1 polymer ?
#
loop_
_entity_poly.entity_id
_entity_poly.type
_entity_poly.pdbx_seq_one_letter_code
_entity_poly.pdbx_strand_id
1 'polypeptide(L)'
;GTILERGGRRDCLFTAEFQFGVIGPASGAQNVQNKFHDLVGISRPAGWETQLPNEPAMNVNLEFKRRFDLDGATKNLRDLIARGQLQLGTLRTEVVLGAQYRWGWGLDRSWGHGTIRHSNAYQPVDGFNLPTDGPVISSWFFLDAQTEVIVRNYATDGTNFVNSRSVTRRAVVLQLSLGTTFHFYHLSGTYFVSLRTKEFETQEDIHCFGGLKADIKF
;
A
#
# COMPACT_ATOMS: atom_id res chain seq x y z
N GLY A 1 -4.64 9.07 11.08
CA GLY A 1 -6.02 8.71 10.75
C GLY A 1 -6.87 8.92 11.98
N THR A 2 -8.13 9.32 11.79
CA THR A 2 -9.10 9.45 12.87
C THR A 2 -9.99 8.21 12.83
N ILE A 3 -10.09 7.50 13.95
CA ILE A 3 -11.07 6.43 14.12
C ILE A 3 -12.40 7.13 14.44
N LEU A 4 -13.43 6.85 13.63
CA LEU A 4 -14.76 7.43 13.88
C LEU A 4 -15.49 6.51 14.86
N GLU A 5 -15.82 7.03 16.04
CA GLU A 5 -16.62 6.30 17.03
C GLU A 5 -18.11 6.60 16.81
N ARG A 6 -18.88 5.59 16.38
CA ARG A 6 -20.34 5.70 16.29
C ARG A 6 -20.98 4.64 17.19
N GLY A 7 -21.61 5.09 18.28
CA GLY A 7 -22.28 4.18 19.23
C GLY A 7 -21.36 3.18 19.92
N GLY A 8 -20.09 3.54 20.18
CA GLY A 8 -19.11 2.67 20.84
C GLY A 8 -18.43 1.63 19.94
N ARG A 9 -18.67 1.62 18.62
CA ARG A 9 -18.00 0.72 17.67
C ARG A 9 -16.90 1.47 16.91
N ARG A 10 -15.67 0.94 16.96
CA ARG A 10 -14.52 1.35 16.14
C ARG A 10 -14.52 0.55 14.84
N ASP A 11 -15.51 0.78 13.97
CA ASP A 11 -15.71 0.02 12.73
C ASP A 11 -15.33 0.79 11.46
N CYS A 12 -14.98 2.08 11.57
CA CYS A 12 -14.51 2.91 10.47
C CYS A 12 -13.18 3.60 10.80
N LEU A 13 -12.29 3.66 9.80
CA LEU A 13 -11.05 4.44 9.83
C LEU A 13 -11.03 5.41 8.66
N PHE A 14 -10.72 6.68 8.93
CA PHE A 14 -10.39 7.66 7.92
C PHE A 14 -8.93 8.10 8.04
N THR A 15 -8.19 8.08 6.94
CA THR A 15 -6.81 8.53 6.86
C THR A 15 -6.67 9.59 5.78
N ALA A 16 -6.04 10.71 6.15
CA ALA A 16 -5.59 11.71 5.21
C ALA A 16 -4.06 11.78 5.30
N GLU A 17 -3.38 11.77 4.16
CA GLU A 17 -1.95 11.95 4.05
C GLU A 17 -1.66 13.02 3.00
N PHE A 18 -0.70 13.88 3.29
CA PHE A 18 -0.12 14.79 2.31
C PHE A 18 1.31 14.37 2.04
N GLN A 19 1.65 14.23 0.77
CA GLN A 19 2.99 13.89 0.29
C GLN A 19 3.58 15.10 -0.43
N PHE A 20 4.86 15.34 -0.20
CA PHE A 20 5.65 16.34 -0.92
C PHE A 20 7.04 15.76 -1.24
N GLY A 21 7.62 16.16 -2.36
CA GLY A 21 8.92 15.69 -2.81
C GLY A 21 9.27 16.17 -4.21
N VAL A 22 10.07 15.39 -4.92
CA VAL A 22 10.52 15.69 -6.29
C VAL A 22 10.56 14.43 -7.15
N ILE A 23 10.05 14.52 -8.38
CA ILE A 23 10.24 13.52 -9.44
C ILE A 23 11.48 13.92 -10.23
N GLY A 24 12.21 12.94 -10.80
CA GLY A 24 13.33 13.17 -11.74
C GLY A 24 14.72 13.04 -11.10
N PRO A 25 15.79 13.50 -11.78
CA PRO A 25 17.17 13.37 -11.31
C PRO A 25 17.42 13.86 -9.88
N ALA A 26 16.70 14.90 -9.45
CA ALA A 26 16.80 15.45 -8.08
C ALA A 26 16.33 14.48 -6.99
N SER A 27 15.59 13.43 -7.33
CA SER A 27 15.23 12.35 -6.40
C SER A 27 16.43 11.49 -5.97
N GLY A 28 17.54 11.53 -6.73
CA GLY A 28 18.74 10.74 -6.47
C GLY A 28 18.59 9.24 -6.76
N ALA A 29 17.47 8.80 -7.36
CA ALA A 29 17.17 7.39 -7.58
C ALA A 29 18.25 6.66 -8.41
N GLN A 30 18.82 7.34 -9.42
CA GLN A 30 19.96 6.82 -10.22
C GLN A 30 21.15 6.44 -9.34
N ASN A 31 21.52 7.33 -8.43
CA ASN A 31 22.69 7.11 -7.57
C ASN A 31 22.46 5.95 -6.60
N VAL A 32 21.24 5.84 -6.05
CA VAL A 32 20.87 4.74 -5.15
C VAL A 32 20.89 3.40 -5.89
N GLN A 33 20.24 3.33 -7.05
CA GLN A 33 20.20 2.09 -7.84
C GLN A 33 21.58 1.67 -8.31
N ASN A 34 22.40 2.59 -8.83
CA ASN A 34 23.75 2.28 -9.29
C ASN A 34 24.63 1.77 -8.14
N LYS A 35 24.59 2.42 -6.97
CA LYS A 35 25.35 1.96 -5.79
C LYS A 35 24.91 0.57 -5.33
N PHE A 36 23.60 0.29 -5.36
CA PHE A 36 23.10 -1.02 -5.01
C PHE A 36 23.54 -2.08 -6.03
N HIS A 37 23.45 -1.78 -7.33
CA HIS A 37 23.89 -2.67 -8.40
C HIS A 37 25.39 -2.98 -8.29
N ASP A 38 26.21 -1.95 -8.01
CA ASP A 38 27.64 -2.11 -7.76
C ASP A 38 27.90 -2.98 -6.52
N LEU A 39 27.13 -2.81 -5.44
CA LEU A 39 27.27 -3.57 -4.20
C LEU A 39 26.95 -5.06 -4.39
N VAL A 40 25.91 -5.40 -5.14
CA VAL A 40 25.48 -6.79 -5.37
C VAL A 40 26.09 -7.41 -6.63
N GLY A 41 26.96 -6.67 -7.34
CA GLY A 41 27.72 -7.17 -8.48
C GLY A 41 26.91 -7.37 -9.76
N ILE A 42 25.84 -6.60 -9.98
CA ILE A 42 25.04 -6.63 -11.20
C ILE A 42 25.28 -5.39 -12.06
N SER A 43 25.05 -5.50 -13.37
CA SER A 43 25.29 -4.39 -14.31
C SER A 43 24.40 -3.18 -14.03
N ARG A 44 24.97 -1.98 -14.20
CA ARG A 44 24.20 -0.73 -14.09
C ARG A 44 23.14 -0.65 -15.21
N PRO A 45 21.93 -0.16 -14.92
CA PRO A 45 20.87 -0.08 -15.90
C PRO A 45 21.08 1.09 -16.87
N ALA A 46 20.87 0.84 -18.17
CA ALA A 46 21.16 1.78 -19.25
C ALA A 46 20.08 2.85 -19.53
N GLY A 47 19.10 3.03 -18.64
CA GLY A 47 17.93 3.89 -18.91
C GLY A 47 17.99 5.32 -18.33
N TRP A 48 18.91 5.59 -17.40
CA TRP A 48 18.86 6.79 -16.56
C TRP A 48 19.01 8.12 -17.30
N GLU A 49 19.69 8.14 -18.44
CA GLU A 49 19.82 9.33 -19.31
C GLU A 49 18.48 9.77 -19.93
N THR A 50 17.47 8.88 -19.90
CA THR A 50 16.14 9.12 -20.46
C THR A 50 15.03 9.15 -19.41
N GLN A 51 15.39 9.21 -18.12
CA GLN A 51 14.45 9.33 -17.01
C GLN A 51 13.58 10.60 -17.13
N LEU A 52 12.48 10.65 -16.37
CA LEU A 52 11.61 11.82 -16.32
C LEU A 52 12.36 13.06 -15.81
N PRO A 53 12.09 14.27 -16.35
CA PRO A 53 12.72 15.50 -15.89
C PRO A 53 12.25 15.90 -14.47
N ASN A 54 12.96 16.86 -13.87
CA ASN A 54 12.63 17.34 -12.53
C ASN A 54 11.27 18.03 -12.48
N GLU A 55 10.41 17.61 -11.54
CA GLU A 55 9.19 18.36 -11.19
C GLU A 55 8.78 18.15 -9.73
N PRO A 56 8.03 19.09 -9.12
CA PRO A 56 7.51 18.92 -7.77
C PRO A 56 6.56 17.71 -7.67
N ALA A 57 6.83 16.82 -6.71
CA ALA A 57 5.92 15.76 -6.31
C ALA A 57 5.03 16.27 -5.19
N MET A 58 3.71 16.22 -5.38
CA MET A 58 2.75 16.56 -4.34
C MET A 58 1.47 15.78 -4.51
N ASN A 59 0.97 15.17 -3.44
CA ASN A 59 -0.25 14.37 -3.47
C ASN A 59 -1.05 14.53 -2.17
N VAL A 60 -2.37 14.64 -2.30
CA VAL A 60 -3.32 14.43 -1.21
C VAL A 60 -3.91 13.04 -1.36
N ASN A 61 -3.77 12.22 -0.32
CA ASN A 61 -4.25 10.85 -0.30
C ASN A 61 -5.29 10.71 0.81
N LEU A 62 -6.51 10.36 0.45
CA LEU A 62 -7.61 10.11 1.38
C LEU A 62 -7.99 8.64 1.32
N GLU A 63 -8.12 7.99 2.47
CA GLU A 63 -8.53 6.59 2.58
C GLU A 63 -9.64 6.46 3.60
N PHE A 64 -10.68 5.73 3.23
CA PHE A 64 -11.75 5.31 4.12
C PHE A 64 -11.79 3.79 4.18
N LYS A 65 -11.84 3.24 5.38
CA LYS A 65 -11.99 1.81 5.63
C LYS A 65 -13.18 1.56 6.52
N ARG A 66 -13.88 0.46 6.25
CA ARG A 66 -14.95 -0.06 7.09
C ARG A 66 -14.71 -1.54 7.36
N ARG A 67 -14.70 -1.92 8.64
CA ARG A 67 -14.57 -3.30 9.11
C ARG A 67 -15.95 -3.89 9.39
N PHE A 68 -16.18 -5.09 8.88
CA PHE A 68 -17.34 -5.91 9.13
C PHE A 68 -16.88 -7.18 9.86
N ASP A 69 -17.29 -7.33 11.11
CA ASP A 69 -17.10 -8.57 11.87
C ASP A 69 -18.06 -9.64 11.33
N LEU A 70 -17.53 -10.80 10.93
CA LEU A 70 -18.29 -11.87 10.30
C LEU A 70 -18.71 -12.98 11.28
N ASP A 71 -18.15 -13.01 12.48
CA ASP A 71 -18.43 -14.02 13.50
C ASP A 71 -19.26 -13.50 14.68
N GLY A 72 -19.52 -12.19 14.68
CA GLY A 72 -20.12 -11.48 15.81
C GLY A 72 -19.07 -11.08 16.84
N ALA A 73 -19.39 -10.03 17.59
CA ALA A 73 -18.45 -9.26 18.43
C ALA A 73 -17.65 -10.07 19.47
N THR A 74 -18.06 -11.30 19.78
CA THR A 74 -17.46 -12.15 20.81
C THR A 74 -16.41 -13.12 20.29
N LYS A 75 -16.38 -13.44 18.99
CA LYS A 75 -15.44 -14.42 18.42
C LYS A 75 -14.23 -13.78 17.76
N ASN A 76 -14.44 -12.73 16.96
CA ASN A 76 -13.40 -11.96 16.27
C ASN A 76 -12.37 -12.85 15.51
N LEU A 77 -12.84 -13.94 14.89
CA LEU A 77 -11.98 -14.88 14.16
C LEU A 77 -11.92 -14.58 12.66
N ARG A 78 -12.92 -13.88 12.13
CA ARG A 78 -13.03 -13.51 10.73
C ARG A 78 -13.60 -12.11 10.60
N ASP A 79 -13.01 -11.33 9.71
CA ASP A 79 -13.57 -10.05 9.34
C ASP A 79 -13.35 -9.71 7.86
N LEU A 80 -14.11 -8.73 7.40
CA LEU A 80 -13.98 -8.14 6.08
C LEU A 80 -13.71 -6.64 6.25
N ILE A 81 -12.64 -6.13 5.66
CA ILE A 81 -12.35 -4.71 5.60
C ILE A 81 -12.59 -4.23 4.17
N ALA A 82 -13.65 -3.48 3.95
CA ALA A 82 -13.86 -2.76 2.71
C ALA A 82 -13.13 -1.40 2.76
N ARG A 83 -12.57 -0.96 1.63
CA ARG A 83 -11.83 0.29 1.55
C ARG A 83 -12.10 1.05 0.25
N GLY A 84 -12.03 2.37 0.36
CA GLY A 84 -12.00 3.30 -0.76
C GLY A 84 -10.90 4.34 -0.54
N GLN A 85 -10.14 4.63 -1.59
CA GLN A 85 -9.06 5.61 -1.56
C GLN A 85 -9.21 6.58 -2.74
N LEU A 86 -8.88 7.84 -2.49
CA LEU A 86 -8.76 8.88 -3.49
C LEU A 86 -7.35 9.47 -3.40
N GLN A 87 -6.63 9.49 -4.51
CA GLN A 87 -5.33 10.15 -4.63
C GLN A 87 -5.47 11.27 -5.65
N LEU A 88 -5.02 12.47 -5.29
CA LEU A 88 -5.07 13.65 -6.15
C LEU A 88 -3.74 14.39 -6.06
N GLY A 89 -3.08 14.59 -7.20
CA GLY A 89 -1.81 15.31 -7.24
C GLY A 89 -0.97 14.98 -8.47
N THR A 90 0.32 15.31 -8.38
CA THR A 90 1.28 15.17 -9.48
C THR A 90 1.84 13.76 -9.59
N LEU A 91 1.87 12.98 -8.50
CA LEU A 91 2.26 11.56 -8.57
C LEU A 91 1.14 10.75 -9.23
N ARG A 92 -0.05 10.79 -8.63
CA ARG A 92 -1.21 10.01 -9.08
C ARG A 92 -2.51 10.76 -8.88
N THR A 93 -3.40 10.59 -9.85
CA THR A 93 -4.82 10.93 -9.77
C THR A 93 -5.61 9.66 -10.04
N GLU A 94 -6.15 9.05 -8.99
CA GLU A 94 -6.83 7.75 -9.09
C GLU A 94 -7.82 7.53 -7.96
N VAL A 95 -8.75 6.59 -8.21
CA VAL A 95 -9.63 6.03 -7.19
C VAL A 95 -9.26 4.56 -7.03
N VAL A 96 -9.11 4.12 -5.77
CA VAL A 96 -8.85 2.71 -5.44
C VAL A 96 -10.01 2.18 -4.64
N LEU A 97 -10.54 1.03 -5.04
CA LEU A 97 -11.56 0.30 -4.29
C LEU A 97 -10.99 -1.08 -3.96
N GLY A 98 -11.19 -1.55 -2.74
CA GLY A 98 -10.69 -2.86 -2.36
C GLY A 98 -11.42 -3.47 -1.18
N ALA A 99 -11.19 -4.76 -0.99
CA ALA A 99 -11.68 -5.49 0.15
C ALA A 99 -10.63 -6.50 0.61
N GLN A 100 -10.50 -6.64 1.93
CA GLN A 100 -9.61 -7.61 2.56
C GLN A 100 -10.42 -8.52 3.46
N TYR A 101 -10.43 -9.80 3.15
CA TYR A 101 -10.96 -10.84 4.04
C TYR A 101 -9.82 -11.37 4.90
N ARG A 102 -10.05 -11.50 6.22
CA ARG A 102 -9.04 -12.02 7.15
C ARG A 102 -9.65 -13.10 8.02
N TRP A 103 -8.80 -14.06 8.40
CA TRP A 103 -9.17 -15.12 9.33
C TRP A 103 -7.99 -15.50 10.22
N GLY A 104 -8.24 -15.66 11.53
CA GLY A 104 -7.21 -15.89 12.53
C GLY A 104 -7.65 -15.42 13.91
N TRP A 105 -6.72 -15.02 14.75
CA TRP A 105 -6.98 -14.52 16.10
C TRP A 105 -6.27 -13.18 16.35
N GLY A 106 -6.94 -12.26 17.04
CA GLY A 106 -6.43 -10.91 17.31
C GLY A 106 -6.53 -9.94 16.13
N LEU A 107 -7.59 -10.07 15.31
CA LEU A 107 -7.84 -9.24 14.12
C LEU A 107 -8.08 -7.76 14.45
N ASP A 108 -8.50 -7.48 15.68
CA ASP A 108 -8.76 -6.14 16.22
C ASP A 108 -7.51 -5.29 16.34
N ARG A 109 -6.31 -5.89 16.30
CA ARG A 109 -5.03 -5.18 16.37
C ARG A 109 -4.68 -4.39 15.10
N SER A 110 -5.32 -4.67 13.95
CA SER A 110 -4.98 -4.09 12.64
C SER A 110 -6.15 -3.59 11.81
N TRP A 111 -6.04 -2.44 11.15
CA TRP A 111 -6.94 -2.01 10.05
C TRP A 111 -6.61 -2.64 8.69
N GLY A 112 -6.05 -3.84 8.69
CA GLY A 112 -5.65 -4.55 7.49
C GLY A 112 -4.44 -3.90 6.84
N HIS A 113 -4.35 -3.96 5.52
CA HIS A 113 -3.23 -3.42 4.76
C HIS A 113 -3.42 -1.99 4.28
N GLY A 114 -2.33 -1.24 4.19
CA GLY A 114 -2.34 0.17 3.81
C GLY A 114 -2.02 0.46 2.35
N THR A 115 -2.99 0.94 1.58
CA THR A 115 -2.74 1.21 0.14
C THR A 115 -2.16 2.58 -0.15
N ILE A 116 -2.17 3.51 0.83
CA ILE A 116 -1.57 4.86 0.72
C ILE A 116 -0.08 4.83 0.31
N ARG A 117 0.62 3.71 0.55
CA ARG A 117 2.03 3.52 0.18
C ARG A 117 2.26 2.38 -0.81
N HIS A 118 1.21 1.93 -1.50
CA HIS A 118 1.21 0.69 -2.31
C HIS A 118 1.85 -0.48 -1.56
N SER A 119 1.66 -0.53 -0.24
CA SER A 119 2.29 -1.51 0.64
C SER A 119 1.23 -2.45 1.17
N ASN A 120 1.32 -3.73 0.81
CA ASN A 120 0.44 -4.78 1.34
C ASN A 120 0.85 -5.18 2.75
N ALA A 121 1.17 -4.20 3.59
CA ALA A 121 1.69 -4.47 4.91
C ALA A 121 0.74 -3.97 5.99
N TYR A 122 0.72 -4.73 7.09
CA TYR A 122 -0.02 -4.46 8.31
C TYR A 122 -0.03 -2.97 8.69
N GLN A 123 -1.24 -2.41 8.82
CA GLN A 123 -1.50 -1.12 9.46
C GLN A 123 -2.10 -1.35 10.85
N PRO A 124 -1.47 -0.85 11.92
CA PRO A 124 -2.00 -0.97 13.28
C PRO A 124 -3.24 -0.08 13.49
N VAL A 125 -4.13 -0.47 14.42
CA VAL A 125 -5.38 0.27 14.70
C VAL A 125 -5.15 1.62 15.35
N ASP A 126 -4.35 1.64 16.41
CA ASP A 126 -3.86 2.86 17.04
C ASP A 126 -2.38 2.95 16.70
N GLY A 127 -1.86 4.17 16.50
CA GLY A 127 -0.42 4.39 16.35
C GLY A 127 0.31 3.77 17.53
N PHE A 128 0.74 2.52 17.35
CA PHE A 128 1.51 1.69 18.27
C PHE A 128 1.00 1.48 19.72
N ASN A 129 -0.09 2.09 20.17
CA ASN A 129 -0.67 1.90 21.50
C ASN A 129 -1.82 0.88 21.49
N LEU A 130 -1.51 -0.41 21.41
CA LEU A 130 -2.46 -1.43 21.82
C LEU A 130 -2.44 -1.49 23.35
N PRO A 131 -3.59 -1.56 24.04
CA PRO A 131 -3.60 -1.90 25.45
C PRO A 131 -2.81 -3.20 25.66
N THR A 132 -1.98 -3.22 26.69
CA THR A 132 -1.23 -4.40 27.17
C THR A 132 -2.12 -5.58 27.55
N ASP A 133 -3.45 -5.44 27.49
CA ASP A 133 -4.45 -6.41 27.93
C ASP A 133 -4.92 -7.41 26.84
N GLY A 134 -4.27 -7.44 25.67
CA GLY A 134 -4.55 -8.44 24.63
C GLY A 134 -3.62 -9.66 24.66
N PRO A 135 -4.00 -10.80 24.06
CA PRO A 135 -3.16 -12.00 24.03
C PRO A 135 -1.77 -11.70 23.45
N VAL A 136 -0.73 -12.24 24.09
CA VAL A 136 0.70 -12.04 23.75
C VAL A 136 1.00 -12.42 22.31
N ILE A 137 0.20 -13.35 21.74
CA ILE A 137 0.29 -13.85 20.38
C ILE A 137 -0.99 -13.52 19.62
N SER A 138 -0.84 -12.97 18.42
CA SER A 138 -1.91 -12.86 17.43
C SER A 138 -1.40 -13.29 16.06
N SER A 139 -2.25 -13.92 15.27
CA SER A 139 -1.89 -14.39 13.94
C SER A 139 -3.12 -14.46 13.07
N TRP A 140 -2.99 -14.06 11.83
CA TRP A 140 -4.05 -14.20 10.85
C TRP A 140 -3.50 -14.35 9.45
N PHE A 141 -4.33 -14.92 8.60
CA PHE A 141 -4.17 -14.91 7.16
C PHE A 141 -5.09 -13.86 6.56
N PHE A 142 -4.75 -13.37 5.38
CA PHE A 142 -5.60 -12.47 4.63
C PHE A 142 -5.60 -12.83 3.15
N LEU A 143 -6.73 -12.50 2.51
CA LEU A 143 -6.91 -12.40 1.08
C LEU A 143 -7.38 -10.99 0.77
N ASP A 144 -6.72 -10.32 -0.15
CA ASP A 144 -6.96 -8.93 -0.48
C ASP A 144 -7.14 -8.75 -1.98
N ALA A 145 -8.20 -8.08 -2.38
CA ALA A 145 -8.46 -7.72 -3.77
C ALA A 145 -8.65 -6.21 -3.88
N GLN A 146 -8.04 -5.61 -4.90
CA GLN A 146 -8.21 -4.19 -5.20
C GLN A 146 -8.31 -3.91 -6.69
N THR A 147 -8.99 -2.82 -6.99
CA THR A 147 -9.16 -2.23 -8.32
C THR A 147 -8.73 -0.78 -8.24
N GLU A 148 -7.78 -0.39 -9.09
CA GLU A 148 -7.32 0.98 -9.28
C GLU A 148 -7.89 1.52 -10.58
N VAL A 149 -8.68 2.59 -10.49
CA VAL A 149 -9.17 3.36 -11.64
C VAL A 149 -8.30 4.60 -11.74
N ILE A 150 -7.39 4.56 -12.70
CA ILE A 150 -6.29 5.52 -12.80
C ILE A 150 -6.66 6.56 -13.86
N VAL A 151 -6.63 7.83 -13.49
CA VAL A 151 -6.83 8.98 -14.39
C VAL A 151 -5.48 9.55 -14.81
N ARG A 152 -4.53 9.63 -13.88
CA ARG A 152 -3.16 10.07 -14.15
C ARG A 152 -2.15 9.35 -13.28
N ASN A 153 -1.01 8.97 -13.85
CA ASN A 153 0.12 8.39 -13.14
C ASN A 153 1.44 8.83 -13.78
N TYR A 154 2.25 9.59 -13.01
CA TYR A 154 3.50 10.19 -13.51
C TYR A 154 4.46 9.18 -14.15
N ALA A 155 4.49 7.94 -13.64
CA ALA A 155 5.41 6.90 -14.11
C ALA A 155 5.06 6.37 -15.52
N THR A 156 3.82 6.58 -15.98
CA THR A 156 3.34 6.10 -17.29
C THR A 156 2.93 7.25 -18.21
N ASP A 157 2.20 8.23 -17.68
CA ASP A 157 1.68 9.37 -18.46
C ASP A 157 2.71 10.49 -18.64
N GLY A 158 3.86 10.41 -17.97
CA GLY A 158 4.91 11.42 -17.98
C GLY A 158 4.67 12.55 -16.97
N THR A 159 5.49 13.60 -17.07
CA THR A 159 5.44 14.75 -16.17
C THR A 159 4.18 15.60 -16.34
N ASN A 160 3.85 16.39 -15.32
CA ASN A 160 2.62 17.18 -15.24
C ASN A 160 2.78 18.60 -15.80
N PHE A 161 3.98 19.17 -15.70
CA PHE A 161 4.21 20.59 -16.05
C PHE A 161 5.05 20.78 -17.32
N VAL A 162 5.78 19.74 -17.74
CA VAL A 162 6.63 19.74 -18.92
C VAL A 162 6.32 18.50 -19.74
N ASN A 163 6.42 18.58 -21.07
CA ASN A 163 6.28 17.41 -21.92
C ASN A 163 7.45 16.45 -21.67
N SER A 164 7.15 15.16 -21.46
CA SER A 164 8.13 14.09 -21.32
C SER A 164 7.71 12.87 -22.12
N ARG A 165 8.56 11.83 -22.06
CA ARG A 165 8.18 10.50 -22.54
C ARG A 165 7.01 9.96 -21.71
N SER A 166 6.16 9.18 -22.37
CA SER A 166 5.03 8.48 -21.78
C SER A 166 4.80 7.16 -22.51
N VAL A 167 3.99 6.30 -21.91
CA VAL A 167 3.48 5.06 -22.48
C VAL A 167 1.97 5.03 -22.30
N THR A 168 1.26 4.33 -23.20
CA THR A 168 -0.20 4.19 -23.07
C THR A 168 -0.56 3.39 -21.84
N ARG A 169 -1.10 4.05 -20.82
CA ARG A 169 -1.50 3.46 -19.56
C ARG A 169 -2.80 2.66 -19.67
N ARG A 170 -2.98 1.64 -18.84
CA ARG A 170 -4.27 0.98 -18.61
C ARG A 170 -5.11 1.79 -17.61
N ALA A 171 -6.36 2.10 -17.98
CA ALA A 171 -7.27 2.85 -17.14
C ALA A 171 -7.65 2.12 -15.85
N VAL A 172 -7.63 0.79 -15.88
CA VAL A 172 -8.01 -0.07 -14.76
C VAL A 172 -6.90 -1.09 -14.51
N VAL A 173 -6.45 -1.18 -13.26
CA VAL A 173 -5.48 -2.18 -12.79
C VAL A 173 -6.09 -2.97 -11.65
N LEU A 174 -5.98 -4.29 -11.73
CA LEU A 174 -6.43 -5.21 -10.68
C LEU A 174 -5.23 -5.78 -9.94
N GLN A 175 -5.37 -5.95 -8.63
CA GLN A 175 -4.38 -6.63 -7.82
C GLN A 175 -5.06 -7.57 -6.83
N LEU A 176 -4.50 -8.77 -6.72
CA LEU A 176 -4.89 -9.79 -5.75
C LEU A 176 -3.66 -10.10 -4.90
N SER A 177 -3.82 -10.09 -3.57
CA SER A 177 -2.76 -10.41 -2.63
C SER A 177 -3.23 -11.42 -1.60
N LEU A 178 -2.32 -12.27 -1.16
CA LEU A 178 -2.54 -13.15 -0.02
C LEU A 178 -1.32 -13.13 0.88
N GLY A 179 -1.51 -13.48 2.14
CA GLY A 179 -0.40 -13.59 3.06
C GLY A 179 -0.84 -13.81 4.48
N THR A 180 0.12 -13.61 5.39
CA THR A 180 -0.07 -13.83 6.80
C THR A 180 0.66 -12.77 7.61
N THR A 181 0.05 -12.40 8.74
CA THR A 181 0.69 -11.57 9.75
C THR A 181 0.76 -12.35 11.04
N PHE A 182 1.94 -12.35 11.64
CA PHE A 182 2.18 -12.86 12.98
C PHE A 182 2.63 -11.72 13.86
N HIS A 183 2.11 -11.67 15.09
CA HIS A 183 2.49 -10.69 16.08
C HIS A 183 2.76 -11.40 17.41
N PHE A 184 3.93 -11.13 17.96
CA PHE A 184 4.41 -11.65 19.23
C PHE A 184 5.01 -10.51 20.05
N TYR A 185 4.35 -10.16 21.14
CA TYR A 185 4.80 -9.12 22.06
C TYR A 185 5.07 -7.76 21.36
N HIS A 186 6.34 -7.37 21.20
CA HIS A 186 6.78 -6.14 20.54
C HIS A 186 7.15 -6.33 19.05
N LEU A 187 6.98 -7.53 18.52
CA LEU A 187 7.36 -7.89 17.16
C LEU A 187 6.11 -8.17 16.35
N SER A 188 6.03 -7.62 15.14
CA SER A 188 5.10 -8.11 14.13
C SER A 188 5.79 -8.34 12.81
N GLY A 189 5.50 -9.47 12.19
CA GLY A 189 5.96 -9.86 10.87
C GLY A 189 4.78 -10.02 9.93
N THR A 190 4.86 -9.49 8.72
CA THR A 190 3.90 -9.76 7.64
C THR A 190 4.64 -10.28 6.44
N TYR A 191 4.21 -11.42 5.92
CA TYR A 191 4.64 -11.95 4.64
C TYR A 191 3.47 -11.95 3.67
N PHE A 192 3.71 -11.49 2.44
CA PHE A 192 2.67 -11.44 1.42
C PHE A 192 3.23 -11.74 0.03
N VAL A 193 2.34 -12.21 -0.83
CA VAL A 193 2.54 -12.31 -2.27
C VAL A 193 1.36 -11.66 -2.99
N SER A 194 1.63 -11.06 -4.13
CA SER A 194 0.71 -10.21 -4.86
C SER A 194 0.86 -10.43 -6.36
N LEU A 195 -0.29 -10.52 -7.02
CA LEU A 195 -0.44 -10.57 -8.46
C LEU A 195 -1.12 -9.28 -8.91
N ARG A 196 -0.57 -8.62 -9.92
CA ARG A 196 -1.05 -7.33 -10.42
C ARG A 196 -1.12 -7.36 -11.94
N THR A 197 -2.22 -6.88 -12.50
CA THR A 197 -2.40 -6.80 -13.95
C THR A 197 -1.47 -5.75 -14.57
N LYS A 198 -1.39 -5.74 -15.90
CA LYS A 198 -0.58 -4.76 -16.66
C LYS A 198 -1.00 -3.33 -16.33
N GLU A 199 -0.03 -2.44 -16.15
CA GLU A 199 -0.24 -1.01 -15.86
C GLU A 199 -0.21 -0.16 -17.13
N PHE A 200 0.41 -0.65 -18.20
CA PHE A 200 0.47 0.00 -19.52
C PHE A 200 0.41 -1.04 -20.65
N GLU A 201 0.08 -0.61 -21.87
CA GLU A 201 -0.27 -1.50 -22.98
C GLU A 201 0.89 -2.38 -23.46
N THR A 202 2.09 -1.82 -23.52
CA THR A 202 3.31 -2.50 -24.01
C THR A 202 3.99 -3.36 -22.95
N GLN A 203 3.40 -3.49 -21.74
CA GLN A 203 3.91 -4.39 -20.72
C GLN A 203 3.71 -5.85 -21.16
N GLU A 204 4.76 -6.66 -21.09
CA GLU A 204 4.73 -8.04 -21.60
C GLU A 204 3.84 -8.94 -20.74
N ASP A 205 4.02 -8.92 -19.42
CA ASP A 205 3.36 -9.85 -18.50
C ASP A 205 2.72 -9.17 -17.28
N ILE A 206 1.88 -9.93 -16.58
CA ILE A 206 1.41 -9.56 -15.25
C ILE A 206 2.58 -9.53 -14.25
N HIS A 207 2.48 -8.66 -13.25
CA HIS A 207 3.53 -8.52 -12.26
C HIS A 207 3.21 -9.37 -11.02
N CYS A 208 4.11 -10.26 -10.66
CA CYS A 208 4.09 -10.99 -9.39
C CYS A 208 5.20 -10.47 -8.48
N PHE A 209 4.86 -10.08 -7.26
CA PHE A 209 5.85 -9.64 -6.27
C PHE A 209 5.42 -10.08 -4.87
N GLY A 210 6.38 -10.14 -3.95
CA GLY A 210 6.12 -10.44 -2.56
C GLY A 210 7.01 -9.61 -1.65
N GLY A 211 6.70 -9.61 -0.37
CA GLY A 211 7.43 -8.81 0.59
C GLY A 211 7.36 -9.38 2.00
N LEU A 212 8.38 -9.05 2.78
CA LEU A 212 8.41 -9.23 4.22
C LEU A 212 8.45 -7.84 4.86
N LYS A 213 7.56 -7.59 5.81
CA LYS A 213 7.64 -6.44 6.72
C LYS A 213 7.86 -6.94 8.13
N ALA A 214 8.77 -6.32 8.85
CA ALA A 214 8.91 -6.48 10.29
C ALA A 214 8.70 -5.11 10.95
N ASP A 215 7.94 -5.08 12.03
CA ASP A 215 7.83 -3.95 12.94
C ASP A 215 8.35 -4.38 14.31
N ILE A 216 9.20 -3.55 14.91
CA ILE A 216 9.76 -3.76 16.24
C ILE A 216 9.38 -2.56 17.09
N LYS A 217 8.77 -2.81 18.25
CA LYS A 217 8.52 -1.78 19.26
C LYS A 217 9.66 -1.78 20.28
N PHE A 218 10.15 -0.58 20.60
CA PHE A 218 11.13 -0.33 21.66
C PHE A 218 10.47 0.51 22.75
#